data_AF-A0AA40F8D0-F1
#
_entry.id   AF-A0AA40F8D0-F1
#
_cell.length_a   1.000
_cell.length_b   1.000
_cell.length_c   1.000
_cell.angle_alpha   90.00
_cell.angle_beta   90.00
_cell.angle_gamma   90.00
#
_symmetry.space_group_name_H-M   'P 1'
#
loop_
_entity.id
_entity.type
_entity.pdbx_description
1 polymer ?
#
loop_
_entity_poly.entity_id
_entity_poly.type
_entity_poly.pdbx_seq_one_letter_code
_entity_poly.pdbx_strand_id
1 'polypeptide(L)'
;MVAHGAQVRRFTGDRESALSILSQFATKATVTLDIQRELVGERKELRDTAAGTAVNEELHLLEAKYREELEKLQQETAAALAEKDVELEKVLRAAQEKMERRLQRVHDDQAMFQAERREEIRRIQAQNQRRLHLLQREYDSKLQRERLQSSHERDEAQAALRDQMRRMELQNTAMSATFEQQMREMQDSNATLLERAQMAESAATSSVSAQSGGIGIGGRVANLAASGAIALADTIVGIPMALGSLFDLLNDL
;
A
#
# COMPACT_ATOMS: atom_id res chain seq x y z
N MET A 1 36.95 20.55 12.66
CA MET A 1 35.93 19.47 12.76
C MET A 1 35.73 18.96 14.19
N VAL A 2 36.74 18.44 14.90
CA VAL A 2 36.57 17.97 16.30
C VAL A 2 36.16 19.10 17.27
N ALA A 3 36.70 20.31 17.07
CA ALA A 3 36.38 21.48 17.90
C ALA A 3 34.95 22.05 17.72
N HIS A 4 34.16 21.56 16.76
CA HIS A 4 32.84 22.09 16.41
C HIS A 4 31.73 21.03 16.60
N GLY A 5 31.88 20.16 17.59
CA GLY A 5 30.84 19.18 17.97
C GLY A 5 30.96 17.79 17.34
N ALA A 6 31.95 17.55 16.48
CA ALA A 6 32.21 16.19 15.97
C ALA A 6 33.00 15.36 16.99
N GLN A 7 32.45 14.21 17.38
CA GLN A 7 33.09 13.26 18.31
C GLN A 7 33.53 12.00 17.55
N VAL A 8 34.79 11.59 17.74
CA VAL A 8 35.33 10.36 17.15
C VAL A 8 35.27 9.25 18.20
N ARG A 9 34.66 8.12 17.87
CA ARG A 9 34.60 6.92 18.72
C ARG A 9 35.00 5.69 17.92
N ARG A 10 35.72 4.79 18.58
CA ARG A 10 36.19 3.53 17.99
C ARG A 10 35.13 2.45 18.22
N PHE A 11 34.67 1.83 17.14
CA PHE A 11 33.89 0.60 17.20
C PHE A 11 34.85 -0.59 17.39
N THR A 12 34.63 -1.40 18.42
CA THR A 12 35.52 -2.53 18.77
C THR A 12 35.03 -3.88 18.23
N GLY A 13 33.88 -3.91 17.54
CA GLY A 13 33.29 -5.15 17.00
C GLY A 13 32.22 -5.77 17.89
N ASP A 14 32.08 -5.31 19.13
CA ASP A 14 31.16 -5.89 20.10
C ASP A 14 29.80 -5.18 20.10
N ARG A 15 28.72 -5.94 20.35
CA ARG A 15 27.34 -5.42 20.42
C ARG A 15 27.20 -4.29 21.45
N GLU A 16 27.90 -4.40 22.57
CA GLU A 16 27.90 -3.40 23.64
C GLU A 16 28.54 -2.07 23.18
N SER A 17 29.62 -2.15 22.38
CA SER A 17 30.25 -0.97 21.78
C SER A 17 29.33 -0.28 20.76
N ALA A 18 28.58 -1.05 19.96
CA ALA A 18 27.59 -0.50 19.03
C ALA A 18 26.44 0.21 19.76
N LEU A 19 25.90 -0.42 20.81
CA LEU A 19 24.80 0.15 21.61
C LEU A 19 25.23 1.42 22.35
N SER A 20 26.46 1.46 22.87
CA SER A 20 27.04 2.66 23.52
C SER A 20 27.19 3.85 22.56
N ILE A 21 27.52 3.58 21.29
CA ILE A 21 27.59 4.62 20.26
C ILE A 21 26.18 5.12 19.90
N LEU A 22 25.22 4.21 19.70
CA LEU A 22 23.85 4.54 19.31
C LEU A 22 23.07 5.28 20.41
N SER A 23 23.23 4.91 21.67
CA SER A 23 22.52 5.53 22.80
C SER A 23 22.84 7.03 22.97
N GLN A 24 24.02 7.46 22.53
CA GLN A 24 24.41 8.88 22.53
C GLN A 24 23.74 9.70 21.44
N PHE A 25 23.31 9.07 20.33
CA PHE A 25 22.50 9.74 19.32
C PHE A 25 21.04 9.82 19.75
N ALA A 26 20.54 8.80 20.47
CA ALA A 26 19.17 8.77 20.98
C ALA A 26 18.89 9.85 22.04
N THR A 27 19.91 10.34 22.74
CA THR A 27 19.79 11.35 23.80
C THR A 27 20.09 12.78 23.34
N LYS A 28 20.62 12.97 22.12
CA LYS A 28 20.88 14.30 21.56
C LYS A 28 19.61 14.86 20.93
N ALA A 29 19.22 16.06 21.36
CA ALA A 29 18.18 16.82 20.67
C ALA A 29 18.65 17.12 19.24
N THR A 30 17.91 16.62 18.25
CA THR A 30 18.20 16.89 16.84
C THR A 30 17.87 18.36 16.58
N VAL A 31 18.89 19.22 16.59
CA VAL A 31 18.74 20.57 16.05
C VAL A 31 18.72 20.42 14.53
N THR A 32 17.52 20.21 13.97
CA THR A 32 17.31 20.26 12.52
C THR A 32 17.60 21.68 12.08
N LEU A 33 18.62 21.86 11.24
CA LEU A 33 18.90 23.15 10.62
C LEU A 33 17.68 23.54 9.78
N ASP A 34 17.36 24.83 9.74
CA ASP A 34 16.18 25.31 9.00
C ASP A 34 16.27 24.95 7.51
N ILE A 35 17.47 24.96 6.92
CA ILE A 35 17.67 24.48 5.55
C ILE A 35 17.29 23.00 5.37
N GLN A 36 17.51 22.14 6.37
CA GLN A 36 17.14 20.72 6.29
C GLN A 36 15.62 20.55 6.43
N ARG A 37 14.99 21.40 7.23
CA ARG A 37 13.52 21.45 7.35
C ARG A 37 12.89 21.90 6.04
N GLU A 38 13.44 22.94 5.41
CA GLU A 38 12.95 23.48 4.16
C GLU A 38 13.15 22.50 2.98
N LEU A 39 14.33 21.88 2.88
CA LEU A 39 14.64 20.93 1.81
C LEU A 39 13.85 19.62 1.92
N VAL A 40 13.72 19.07 3.12
CA VAL A 40 13.17 17.72 3.32
C VAL A 40 11.71 17.77 3.76
N GLY A 41 11.38 18.65 4.70
CA GLY A 41 10.03 18.80 5.24
C GLY A 41 9.12 19.59 4.31
N GLU A 42 9.58 20.75 3.84
CA GLU A 42 8.78 21.66 2.98
C GLU A 42 8.99 21.40 1.49
N ARG A 43 9.92 20.51 1.11
CA ARG A 43 10.29 20.18 -0.28
C ARG A 43 10.63 21.40 -1.13
N LYS A 44 11.13 22.47 -0.52
CA LYS A 44 11.65 23.63 -1.24
C LYS A 44 12.88 23.21 -2.02
N GLU A 45 13.04 23.76 -3.22
CA GLU A 45 14.30 23.62 -3.93
C GLU A 45 15.38 24.43 -3.21
N LEU A 46 16.64 24.01 -3.32
CA LEU A 46 17.76 24.65 -2.60
C LEU A 46 17.84 26.16 -2.85
N ARG A 47 17.44 26.63 -4.04
CA ARG A 47 17.39 28.06 -4.40
C ARG A 47 16.30 28.85 -3.67
N ASP A 48 15.23 28.18 -3.26
CA ASP A 48 14.06 28.77 -2.60
C ASP A 48 14.13 28.61 -1.07
N THR A 49 15.21 28.00 -0.57
CA THR A 49 15.51 27.96 0.86
C THR A 49 15.99 29.32 1.33
N ALA A 50 15.73 29.67 2.60
CA ALA A 50 16.16 30.95 3.17
C ALA A 50 17.68 31.17 3.06
N ALA A 51 18.46 30.09 3.17
CA ALA A 51 19.90 30.13 2.95
C ALA A 51 20.25 30.31 1.45
N GLY A 52 19.52 29.66 0.56
CA GLY A 52 19.69 29.80 -0.89
C GLY A 52 19.36 31.20 -1.40
N THR A 53 18.26 31.78 -0.91
CA THR A 53 17.86 33.15 -1.26
C THR A 53 18.87 34.16 -0.71
N ALA A 54 19.31 34.03 0.54
CA ALA A 54 20.31 34.92 1.12
C ALA A 54 21.64 34.92 0.35
N VAL A 55 22.14 33.73 -0.03
CA VAL A 55 23.37 33.63 -0.85
C VAL A 55 23.16 34.23 -2.24
N ASN A 56 22.01 34.00 -2.87
CA ASN A 56 21.72 34.55 -4.19
C ASN A 56 21.56 36.08 -4.16
N GLU A 57 20.93 36.61 -3.10
CA GLU A 57 20.82 38.04 -2.84
C GLU A 57 22.18 38.69 -2.60
N GLU A 58 23.05 38.08 -1.79
CA GLU A 58 24.43 38.57 -1.59
C GLU A 58 25.22 38.59 -2.90
N LEU A 59 25.07 37.56 -3.73
CA LEU A 59 25.72 37.53 -5.05
C LEU A 59 25.21 38.63 -5.97
N HIS A 60 23.90 38.87 -6.02
CA HIS A 60 23.32 39.96 -6.81
C HIS A 60 23.70 41.34 -6.28
N LEU A 61 23.76 41.53 -4.96
CA LEU A 61 24.22 42.78 -4.34
C LEU A 61 25.70 43.02 -4.67
N LEU A 62 26.52 41.98 -4.64
CA LEU A 62 27.94 42.07 -4.98
C LEU A 62 28.14 42.39 -6.47
N GLU A 63 27.36 41.76 -7.35
CA GLU A 63 27.35 42.04 -8.79
C GLU A 63 26.95 43.50 -9.06
N ALA A 64 25.85 43.96 -8.46
CA ALA A 64 25.39 45.34 -8.60
C ALA A 64 26.43 46.34 -8.11
N LYS A 65 27.06 46.08 -6.96
CA LYS A 65 28.12 46.92 -6.40
C LYS A 65 29.33 47.00 -7.33
N TYR A 66 29.78 45.87 -7.87
CA TYR A 66 30.91 45.87 -8.80
C TYR A 66 30.58 46.54 -10.14
N ARG A 67 29.35 46.42 -10.63
CA ARG A 67 28.90 47.14 -11.83
C ARG A 67 28.87 48.66 -11.58
N GLU A 68 28.33 49.11 -10.45
CA GLU A 68 28.31 50.52 -10.08
C GLU A 68 29.72 51.09 -9.89
N GLU A 69 30.62 50.32 -9.24
CA GLU A 69 32.03 50.69 -9.11
C GLU A 69 32.73 50.79 -10.47
N LEU A 70 32.43 49.88 -11.42
CA LEU A 70 32.94 49.94 -12.78
C LEU A 70 32.45 51.17 -13.54
N GLU A 71 31.16 51.50 -13.45
CA GLU A 71 30.58 52.68 -14.10
C GLU A 71 31.19 53.97 -13.53
N LYS A 72 31.36 54.07 -12.21
CA LYS A 72 32.06 55.21 -11.58
C LYS A 72 33.49 55.31 -12.07
N LEU A 73 34.22 54.20 -12.12
CA LEU A 73 35.60 54.20 -12.60
C LEU A 73 35.70 54.60 -14.08
N GLN A 74 34.73 54.19 -14.91
CA GLN A 74 34.63 54.60 -16.30
C GLN A 74 34.41 56.12 -16.45
N GLN A 75 33.55 56.69 -15.61
CA GLN A 75 33.33 58.14 -15.57
C GLN A 75 34.58 58.90 -15.11
N GLU A 76 35.26 58.40 -14.06
CA GLU A 76 36.51 58.97 -13.58
C GLU A 76 37.62 58.89 -14.64
N THR A 77 37.73 57.78 -15.38
CA THR A 77 38.68 57.69 -16.51
C THR A 77 38.38 58.70 -17.60
N ALA A 78 37.09 58.90 -17.93
CA ALA A 78 36.69 59.85 -18.95
C ALA A 78 37.00 61.29 -18.54
N ALA A 79 36.79 61.62 -17.25
CA ALA A 79 37.15 62.91 -16.68
C ALA A 79 38.68 63.13 -16.66
N ALA A 80 39.46 62.14 -16.24
CA ALA A 80 40.93 62.20 -16.26
C ALA A 80 41.50 62.37 -17.68
N LEU A 81 40.89 61.72 -18.68
CA LEU A 81 41.23 61.91 -20.09
C LEU A 81 40.96 63.35 -20.55
N ALA A 82 39.85 63.93 -20.11
CA ALA A 82 39.48 65.32 -20.41
C ALA A 82 40.44 66.31 -19.72
N GLU A 83 40.91 65.99 -18.52
CA GLU A 83 41.87 66.79 -17.74
C GLU A 83 43.34 66.54 -18.13
N LYS A 84 43.59 65.61 -19.05
CA LYS A 84 44.91 65.18 -19.57
C LYS A 84 45.87 64.68 -18.49
N ASP A 85 45.34 63.98 -17.48
CA ASP A 85 46.17 63.34 -16.46
C ASP A 85 46.51 61.88 -16.85
N VAL A 86 47.67 61.71 -17.47
CA VAL A 86 48.14 60.43 -18.04
C VAL A 86 48.48 59.39 -16.95
N GLU A 87 48.87 59.83 -15.75
CA GLU A 87 49.16 58.90 -14.65
C GLU A 87 47.88 58.36 -14.03
N LEU A 88 46.89 59.23 -13.83
CA LEU A 88 45.57 58.84 -13.32
C LEU A 88 44.85 57.88 -14.29
N GLU A 89 44.91 58.14 -15.60
CA GLU A 89 44.37 57.23 -16.62
C GLU A 89 44.94 55.82 -16.49
N LYS A 90 46.27 55.68 -16.32
CA LYS A 90 46.92 54.37 -16.18
C LYS A 90 46.47 53.62 -14.93
N VAL A 91 46.35 54.31 -13.79
CA VAL A 91 45.91 53.71 -12.53
C VAL A 91 44.47 53.22 -12.64
N LEU A 92 43.59 54.03 -13.20
CA LEU A 92 42.18 53.67 -13.35
C LEU A 92 42.00 52.53 -14.37
N ARG A 93 42.74 52.52 -15.48
CA ARG A 93 42.70 51.42 -16.45
C ARG A 93 43.15 50.09 -15.84
N ALA A 94 44.21 50.10 -15.02
CA ALA A 94 44.66 48.92 -14.30
C ALA A 94 43.61 48.42 -13.28
N ALA A 95 42.88 49.33 -12.64
CA ALA A 95 41.77 48.99 -11.75
C ALA A 95 40.56 48.42 -12.50
N GLN A 96 40.19 48.96 -13.69
CA GLN A 96 39.15 48.38 -14.56
C GLN A 96 39.49 46.94 -14.94
N GLU A 97 40.69 46.69 -15.47
CA GLU A 97 41.10 45.33 -15.85
C GLU A 97 41.09 44.35 -14.68
N LYS A 98 41.40 44.83 -13.46
CA LYS A 98 41.35 44.00 -12.25
C LYS A 98 39.91 43.67 -11.89
N MET A 99 38.98 44.62 -12.04
CA MET A 99 37.57 44.42 -11.77
C MET A 99 36.92 43.49 -12.79
N GLU A 100 37.19 43.70 -14.08
CA GLU A 100 36.73 42.82 -15.16
C GLU A 100 37.21 41.38 -14.96
N ARG A 101 38.48 41.18 -14.56
CA ARG A 101 39.01 39.86 -14.21
C ARG A 101 38.28 39.22 -13.03
N ARG A 102 37.83 39.99 -12.05
CA ARG A 102 37.04 39.46 -10.93
C ARG A 102 35.64 39.08 -11.37
N LEU A 103 34.99 39.92 -12.17
CA LEU A 103 33.68 39.65 -12.73
C LEU A 103 33.68 38.37 -13.58
N GLN A 104 34.71 38.21 -14.42
CA GLN A 104 34.88 37.03 -15.24
C GLN A 104 35.00 35.75 -14.39
N ARG A 105 35.81 35.77 -13.32
CA ARG A 105 35.92 34.62 -12.41
C ARG A 105 34.57 34.27 -11.77
N VAL A 106 33.80 35.27 -11.34
CA VAL A 106 32.48 35.02 -10.75
C VAL A 106 31.55 34.36 -11.77
N HIS A 107 31.56 34.81 -13.03
CA HIS A 107 30.77 34.18 -14.09
C HIS A 107 31.25 32.75 -14.41
N ASP A 108 32.56 32.53 -14.45
CA ASP A 108 33.15 31.21 -14.69
C ASP A 108 32.77 30.24 -13.54
N ASP A 109 32.87 30.68 -12.29
CA ASP A 109 32.49 29.91 -11.10
C ASP A 109 30.98 29.59 -11.12
N GLN A 110 30.13 30.56 -11.46
CA GLN A 110 28.68 30.34 -11.63
C GLN A 110 28.39 29.31 -12.72
N ALA A 111 29.06 29.40 -13.87
CA ALA A 111 28.91 28.45 -14.96
C ALA A 111 29.35 27.03 -14.56
N MET A 112 30.47 26.92 -13.85
CA MET A 112 30.98 25.65 -13.32
C MET A 112 29.97 25.01 -12.36
N PHE A 113 29.46 25.78 -11.38
CA PHE A 113 28.47 25.26 -10.43
C PHE A 113 27.17 24.83 -11.11
N GLN A 114 26.72 25.55 -12.15
CA GLN A 114 25.56 25.13 -12.92
C GLN A 114 25.81 23.82 -13.69
N ALA A 115 27.01 23.63 -14.25
CA ALA A 115 27.39 22.41 -14.95
C ALA A 115 27.45 21.22 -13.98
N GLU A 116 28.16 21.34 -12.87
CA GLU A 116 28.26 20.29 -11.84
C GLU A 116 26.87 19.93 -11.30
N ARG A 117 26.03 20.92 -11.01
CA ARG A 117 24.66 20.69 -10.54
C ARG A 117 23.82 19.92 -11.55
N ARG A 118 23.94 20.23 -12.85
CA ARG A 118 23.23 19.51 -13.91
C ARG A 118 23.67 18.05 -13.98
N GLU A 119 24.96 17.77 -13.82
CA GLU A 119 25.48 16.41 -13.78
C GLU A 119 25.00 15.64 -12.55
N GLU A 120 25.04 16.28 -11.39
CA GLU A 120 24.62 15.65 -10.13
C GLU A 120 23.13 15.33 -10.14
N ILE A 121 22.28 16.24 -10.64
CA ILE A 121 20.84 15.98 -10.82
C ILE A 121 20.62 14.79 -11.76
N ARG A 122 21.34 14.72 -12.88
CA ARG A 122 21.22 13.58 -13.82
C ARG A 122 21.63 12.27 -13.15
N ARG A 123 22.71 12.26 -12.36
CA ARG A 123 23.16 11.07 -11.62
C ARG A 123 22.11 10.60 -10.62
N ILE A 124 21.60 11.52 -9.79
CA ILE A 124 20.57 11.22 -8.78
C ILE A 124 19.30 10.72 -9.45
N GLN A 125 18.84 11.36 -10.53
CA GLN A 125 17.66 10.92 -11.27
C GLN A 125 17.85 9.51 -11.85
N ALA A 126 18.99 9.23 -12.48
CA ALA A 126 19.28 7.90 -13.02
C ALA A 126 19.33 6.84 -11.90
N GLN A 127 19.91 7.16 -10.75
CA GLN A 127 19.95 6.25 -9.59
C GLN A 127 18.55 6.00 -9.02
N ASN A 128 17.75 7.05 -8.86
CA ASN A 128 16.37 6.94 -8.37
C ASN A 128 15.49 6.15 -9.33
N GLN A 129 15.62 6.35 -10.64
CA GLN A 129 14.91 5.56 -11.65
C GLN A 129 15.26 4.07 -11.56
N ARG A 130 16.54 3.72 -11.41
CA ARG A 130 16.96 2.32 -11.21
C ARG A 130 16.36 1.74 -9.94
N ARG A 131 16.38 2.50 -8.84
CA ARG A 131 15.81 2.05 -7.57
C ARG A 131 14.30 1.83 -7.67
N LEU A 132 13.59 2.75 -8.31
CA LEU A 132 12.15 2.65 -8.53
C LEU A 132 11.80 1.43 -9.38
N HIS A 133 12.58 1.18 -10.43
CA HIS A 133 12.39 0.01 -11.29
C HIS A 133 12.65 -1.32 -10.55
N LEU A 134 13.62 -1.37 -9.63
CA LEU A 134 13.84 -2.53 -8.77
C LEU A 134 12.67 -2.76 -7.81
N LEU A 135 12.20 -1.69 -7.15
CA LEU A 135 11.02 -1.74 -6.27
C LEU A 135 9.77 -2.24 -7.02
N GLN A 136 9.55 -1.76 -8.24
CA GLN A 136 8.42 -2.17 -9.05
C GLN A 136 8.50 -3.66 -9.40
N ARG A 137 9.68 -4.16 -9.80
CA ARG A 137 9.89 -5.60 -10.03
C ARG A 137 9.63 -6.45 -8.79
N GLU A 138 10.07 -5.99 -7.62
CA GLU A 138 9.81 -6.70 -6.36
C GLU A 138 8.32 -6.73 -6.05
N TYR A 139 7.62 -5.62 -6.27
CA TYR A 139 6.17 -5.54 -6.07
C TYR A 139 5.42 -6.48 -7.01
N ASP A 140 5.76 -6.47 -8.30
CA ASP A 140 5.16 -7.36 -9.30
C ASP A 140 5.40 -8.84 -8.98
N SER A 141 6.63 -9.18 -8.55
CA SER A 141 6.97 -10.55 -8.15
C SER A 141 6.17 -11.00 -6.92
N LYS A 142 5.98 -10.12 -5.93
CA LYS A 142 5.15 -10.42 -4.75
C LYS A 142 3.69 -10.62 -5.14
N LEU A 143 3.15 -9.73 -5.96
CA LEU A 143 1.76 -9.83 -6.43
C LEU A 143 1.52 -11.11 -7.24
N GLN A 144 2.48 -11.51 -8.07
CA GLN A 144 2.40 -12.79 -8.79
C GLN A 144 2.38 -13.98 -7.83
N ARG A 145 3.21 -13.97 -6.78
CA ARG A 145 3.22 -15.05 -5.77
C ARG A 145 1.90 -15.15 -5.04
N GLU A 146 1.32 -14.03 -4.62
CA GLU A 146 0.01 -14.00 -3.97
C GLU A 146 -1.09 -14.54 -4.89
N ARG A 147 -1.07 -14.16 -6.18
CA ARG A 147 -2.02 -14.69 -7.17
C ARG A 147 -1.88 -16.19 -7.36
N LEU A 148 -0.65 -16.71 -7.42
CA LEU A 148 -0.40 -18.15 -7.54
C LEU A 148 -0.85 -18.91 -6.30
N GLN A 149 -0.58 -18.38 -5.10
CA GLN A 149 -1.05 -18.96 -3.84
C GLN A 149 -2.58 -19.02 -3.80
N SER A 150 -3.25 -17.92 -4.13
CA SER A 150 -4.72 -17.90 -4.17
C SER A 150 -5.29 -18.83 -5.24
N SER A 151 -4.62 -18.98 -6.39
CA SER A 151 -4.99 -19.98 -7.40
C SER A 151 -4.86 -21.40 -6.86
N HIS A 152 -3.73 -21.72 -6.22
CA HIS A 152 -3.51 -23.04 -5.62
C HIS A 152 -4.55 -23.34 -4.54
N GLU A 153 -4.87 -22.39 -3.67
CA GLU A 153 -5.90 -22.56 -2.63
C GLU A 153 -7.29 -22.81 -3.24
N ARG A 154 -7.64 -22.11 -4.33
CA ARG A 154 -8.90 -22.34 -5.06
C ARG A 154 -8.94 -23.72 -5.70
N ASP A 155 -7.85 -24.16 -6.32
CA ASP A 155 -7.76 -25.47 -6.95
C ASP A 155 -7.85 -26.61 -5.92
N GLU A 156 -7.17 -26.46 -4.78
CA GLU A 156 -7.25 -27.39 -3.65
C GLU A 156 -8.67 -27.44 -3.06
N ALA A 157 -9.30 -26.29 -2.85
CA ALA A 157 -10.68 -26.22 -2.36
C ALA A 157 -11.67 -26.89 -3.34
N GLN A 158 -11.49 -26.70 -4.65
CA GLN A 158 -12.30 -27.37 -5.67
C GLN A 158 -12.07 -28.88 -5.68
N ALA A 159 -10.84 -29.35 -5.53
CA ALA A 159 -10.54 -30.77 -5.44
C ALA A 159 -11.17 -31.42 -4.20
N ALA A 160 -11.05 -30.78 -3.03
CA ALA A 160 -11.65 -31.25 -1.79
C ALA A 160 -13.19 -31.32 -1.88
N LEU A 161 -13.82 -30.31 -2.49
CA LEU A 161 -15.27 -30.30 -2.73
C LEU A 161 -15.70 -31.46 -3.64
N ARG A 162 -14.95 -31.73 -4.72
CA ARG A 162 -15.23 -32.87 -5.62
C ARG A 162 -15.15 -34.20 -4.88
N ASP A 163 -14.15 -34.38 -4.03
CA ASP A 163 -14.01 -35.61 -3.23
C ASP A 163 -15.13 -35.75 -2.19
N GLN A 164 -15.56 -34.64 -1.57
CA GLN A 164 -16.72 -34.64 -0.69
C GLN A 164 -18.01 -35.03 -1.44
N MET A 165 -18.24 -34.48 -2.64
CA MET A 165 -19.39 -34.82 -3.47
C MET A 165 -19.40 -36.30 -3.83
N ARG A 166 -18.27 -36.88 -4.25
CA ARG A 166 -18.16 -38.33 -4.50
C ARG A 166 -18.50 -39.15 -3.25
N ARG A 167 -18.04 -38.73 -2.07
CA ARG A 167 -18.37 -39.42 -0.81
C ARG A 167 -19.86 -39.35 -0.49
N MET A 168 -20.49 -38.18 -0.69
CA MET A 168 -21.93 -38.04 -0.51
C MET A 168 -22.72 -38.88 -1.51
N GLU A 169 -22.30 -38.96 -2.77
CA GLU A 169 -22.92 -39.83 -3.78
C GLU A 169 -22.84 -41.31 -3.36
N LEU A 170 -21.67 -41.77 -2.92
CA LEU A 170 -21.51 -43.14 -2.41
C LEU A 170 -22.37 -43.39 -1.17
N GLN A 171 -22.45 -42.44 -0.24
CA GLN A 171 -23.31 -42.57 0.93
C GLN A 171 -24.79 -42.59 0.56
N ASN A 172 -25.22 -41.75 -0.38
CA ASN A 172 -26.60 -41.71 -0.87
C ASN A 172 -26.98 -43.01 -1.59
N THR A 173 -26.10 -43.55 -2.44
CA THR A 173 -26.33 -44.83 -3.11
C THR A 173 -26.36 -46.01 -2.12
N ALA A 174 -25.48 -46.01 -1.12
CA ALA A 174 -25.52 -47.00 -0.05
C ALA A 174 -26.82 -46.88 0.77
N MET A 175 -27.23 -45.65 1.09
CA MET A 175 -28.48 -45.38 1.81
C MET A 175 -29.70 -45.83 1.02
N SER A 176 -29.76 -45.55 -0.29
CA SER A 176 -30.86 -46.02 -1.14
C SER A 176 -30.90 -47.54 -1.25
N ALA A 177 -29.74 -48.21 -1.37
CA ALA A 177 -29.67 -49.66 -1.38
C ALA A 177 -30.14 -50.28 -0.04
N THR A 178 -29.76 -49.69 1.10
CA THR A 178 -30.26 -50.13 2.42
C THR A 178 -31.76 -49.89 2.57
N PHE A 179 -32.27 -48.77 2.06
CA PHE A 179 -33.69 -48.45 2.10
C PHE A 179 -34.50 -49.42 1.22
N GLU A 180 -34.00 -49.76 0.03
CA GLU A 180 -34.60 -50.78 -0.83
C GLU A 180 -34.65 -52.16 -0.15
N GLN A 181 -33.58 -52.55 0.57
CA GLN A 181 -33.57 -53.80 1.33
C GLN A 181 -34.63 -53.80 2.43
N GLN A 182 -34.70 -52.74 3.24
CA GLN A 182 -35.72 -52.60 4.29
C GLN A 182 -37.15 -52.59 3.74
N MET A 183 -37.38 -51.96 2.59
CA MET A 183 -38.68 -51.96 1.93
C MET A 183 -39.08 -53.36 1.44
N ARG A 184 -38.14 -54.16 0.92
CA ARG A 184 -38.40 -55.56 0.55
C ARG A 184 -38.74 -56.41 1.78
N GLU A 185 -37.96 -56.29 2.86
CA GLU A 185 -38.26 -57.00 4.12
C GLU A 185 -39.62 -56.62 4.70
N MET A 186 -40.00 -55.33 4.65
CA MET A 186 -41.33 -54.89 5.06
C MET A 186 -42.45 -55.43 4.17
N GLN A 187 -42.23 -55.48 2.84
CA GLN A 187 -43.21 -56.06 1.91
C GLN A 187 -43.40 -57.55 2.17
N ASP A 188 -42.31 -58.30 2.39
CA ASP A 188 -42.35 -59.72 2.73
C ASP A 188 -43.03 -59.95 4.09
N SER A 189 -42.69 -59.14 5.11
CA SER A 189 -43.36 -59.18 6.41
C SER A 189 -44.86 -58.90 6.29
N ASN A 190 -45.26 -57.87 5.54
CA ASN A 190 -46.67 -57.57 5.30
C ASN A 190 -47.38 -58.68 4.51
N ALA A 191 -46.72 -59.31 3.53
CA ALA A 191 -47.26 -60.45 2.80
C ALA A 191 -47.51 -61.66 3.72
N THR A 192 -46.56 -61.96 4.61
CA THR A 192 -46.74 -63.04 5.61
C THR A 192 -47.84 -62.71 6.63
N LEU A 193 -48.02 -61.44 7.00
CA LEU A 193 -49.12 -61.01 7.86
C LEU A 193 -50.47 -61.12 7.15
N LEU A 194 -50.53 -60.79 5.86
CA LEU A 194 -51.73 -60.98 5.03
C LEU A 194 -52.08 -62.46 4.87
N GLU A 195 -51.10 -63.34 4.64
CA GLU A 195 -51.35 -64.80 4.62
C GLU A 195 -51.85 -65.31 5.97
N ARG A 196 -51.28 -64.83 7.09
CA ARG A 196 -51.77 -65.18 8.44
C ARG A 196 -53.17 -64.64 8.71
N ALA A 197 -53.51 -63.44 8.23
CA ALA A 197 -54.84 -62.87 8.35
C ALA A 197 -55.86 -63.65 7.50
N GLN A 198 -55.52 -64.04 6.28
CA GLN A 198 -56.36 -64.87 5.41
C GLN A 198 -56.55 -66.28 5.97
N MET A 199 -55.51 -66.87 6.57
CA MET A 199 -55.60 -68.15 7.29
C MET A 199 -56.51 -68.04 8.53
N ALA A 200 -56.39 -66.96 9.30
CA ALA A 200 -57.27 -66.69 10.44
C ALA A 200 -58.72 -66.39 10.04
N GLU A 201 -58.94 -65.74 8.90
CA GLU A 201 -60.26 -65.44 8.34
C GLU A 201 -60.95 -66.73 7.81
N SER A 202 -60.18 -67.64 7.20
CA SER A 202 -60.67 -68.97 6.80
C SER A 202 -60.99 -69.90 7.98
N ALA A 203 -60.37 -69.67 9.15
CA ALA A 203 -60.70 -70.33 10.40
C ALA A 203 -61.88 -69.68 11.15
N ALA A 204 -62.21 -68.41 10.84
CA ALA A 204 -63.30 -67.67 11.47
C ALA A 204 -64.65 -67.77 10.72
N THR A 205 -64.68 -68.29 9.48
CA THR A 205 -65.92 -68.53 8.71
C THR A 205 -66.70 -69.80 9.07
N SER A 206 -66.45 -70.43 10.23
CA SER A 206 -67.23 -71.57 10.76
C SER A 206 -67.72 -71.40 12.20
N SER A 207 -67.98 -70.17 12.66
CA SER A 207 -68.78 -69.94 13.87
C SER A 207 -69.36 -68.53 13.91
N VAL A 208 -70.51 -68.35 13.27
CA VAL A 208 -71.38 -67.18 13.46
C VAL A 208 -72.67 -67.63 14.15
N SER A 209 -72.75 -67.41 15.46
CA SER A 209 -74.02 -67.16 16.15
C SER A 209 -73.81 -66.39 17.46
N ALA A 210 -74.31 -65.16 17.48
CA ALA A 210 -74.90 -64.42 18.61
C ALA A 210 -74.07 -64.21 19.90
N GLN A 211 -73.73 -62.95 20.20
CA GLN A 211 -74.55 -62.16 21.15
C GLN A 211 -74.16 -60.67 21.17
N SER A 212 -75.18 -59.87 21.49
CA SER A 212 -75.32 -58.42 21.40
C SER A 212 -75.22 -57.70 22.76
N GLY A 213 -74.74 -56.45 22.74
CA GLY A 213 -74.83 -55.42 23.80
C GLY A 213 -73.48 -54.72 23.97
N GLY A 214 -73.23 -53.47 23.52
CA GLY A 214 -73.84 -52.19 23.92
C GLY A 214 -73.16 -51.67 25.21
N ILE A 215 -72.68 -50.43 25.43
CA ILE A 215 -72.70 -49.10 24.80
C ILE A 215 -71.52 -48.29 25.43
N GLY A 216 -70.98 -47.26 24.73
CA GLY A 216 -70.23 -46.14 25.35
C GLY A 216 -69.06 -45.60 24.51
N ILE A 217 -69.27 -44.74 23.50
CA ILE A 217 -69.26 -43.25 23.51
C ILE A 217 -67.89 -42.60 23.82
N GLY A 218 -67.36 -41.88 22.83
CA GLY A 218 -66.29 -40.86 22.94
C GLY A 218 -65.23 -41.03 21.84
N GLY A 219 -65.39 -40.50 20.62
CA GLY A 219 -65.18 -39.09 20.25
C GLY A 219 -63.97 -39.02 19.28
N ARG A 220 -64.22 -38.86 17.96
CA ARG A 220 -63.79 -37.73 17.08
C ARG A 220 -62.35 -37.22 17.37
N VAL A 221 -61.43 -37.04 16.43
CA VAL A 221 -61.52 -36.51 15.05
C VAL A 221 -60.23 -36.80 14.27
N ALA A 222 -60.38 -36.90 12.93
CA ALA A 222 -59.47 -36.56 11.82
C ALA A 222 -58.09 -35.97 12.19
N ASN A 223 -56.94 -36.48 11.73
CA ASN A 223 -56.47 -36.74 10.36
C ASN A 223 -56.44 -35.51 9.43
N LEU A 224 -55.26 -35.31 8.83
CA LEU A 224 -54.92 -34.56 7.61
C LEU A 224 -54.68 -33.03 7.64
N ALA A 225 -53.43 -32.73 7.24
CA ALA A 225 -53.03 -31.82 6.17
C ALA A 225 -52.94 -30.30 6.44
N ALA A 226 -51.69 -29.85 6.61
CA ALA A 226 -51.15 -28.68 5.90
C ALA A 226 -49.63 -28.93 5.72
N SER A 227 -49.14 -29.39 4.56
CA SER A 227 -48.57 -28.52 3.51
C SER A 227 -47.94 -27.24 4.09
N GLY A 228 -46.64 -27.08 4.18
CA GLY A 228 -45.70 -27.16 3.06
C GLY A 228 -45.53 -25.77 2.45
N ALA A 229 -44.57 -25.00 2.95
CA ALA A 229 -43.89 -23.92 2.22
C ALA A 229 -42.71 -23.40 3.07
N ILE A 230 -41.55 -24.01 2.85
CA ILE A 230 -40.25 -23.36 3.10
C ILE A 230 -40.05 -22.39 1.95
N ALA A 231 -39.99 -21.10 2.24
CA ALA A 231 -39.50 -20.09 1.30
C ALA A 231 -38.15 -19.58 1.83
N LEU A 232 -37.09 -20.14 1.25
CA LEU A 232 -35.77 -19.51 1.20
C LEU A 232 -35.83 -18.39 0.15
N ALA A 233 -35.43 -17.18 0.51
CA ALA A 233 -34.90 -16.22 -0.43
C ALA A 233 -34.00 -15.22 0.30
N ASP A 234 -32.77 -15.13 -0.19
CA ASP A 234 -31.72 -14.18 0.13
C ASP A 234 -32.19 -12.74 0.33
N THR A 235 -31.48 -11.98 1.18
CA THR A 235 -30.98 -10.65 0.79
C THR A 235 -29.92 -10.15 1.78
N ILE A 236 -28.66 -10.27 1.33
CA ILE A 236 -27.66 -9.21 1.21
C ILE A 236 -27.30 -8.41 2.48
N VAL A 237 -26.06 -8.67 2.91
CA VAL A 237 -25.17 -7.90 3.77
C VAL A 237 -25.20 -6.39 3.46
N GLY A 238 -25.50 -5.58 4.47
CA GLY A 238 -25.30 -4.12 4.47
C GLY A 238 -24.37 -3.69 5.61
N ILE A 239 -23.06 -3.72 5.38
CA ILE A 239 -22.08 -3.00 6.20
C ILE A 239 -21.67 -1.76 5.38
N PRO A 240 -21.93 -0.52 5.84
CA PRO A 240 -21.44 0.65 5.15
C PRO A 240 -19.94 0.83 5.44
N MET A 241 -19.11 0.53 4.45
CA MET A 241 -17.73 1.00 4.36
C MET A 241 -17.74 2.48 3.98
N ALA A 242 -17.38 3.36 4.93
CA ALA A 242 -17.05 4.74 4.64
C ALA A 242 -15.62 4.81 4.08
N LEU A 243 -15.49 4.88 2.75
CA LEU A 243 -14.27 5.27 2.04
C LEU A 243 -14.63 6.25 0.92
N GLY A 244 -14.16 7.49 1.09
CA GLY A 244 -14.31 8.65 0.20
C GLY A 244 -14.29 9.88 1.10
N SER A 245 -13.27 10.73 1.11
CA SER A 245 -12.64 11.42 -0.02
C SER A 245 -11.27 11.97 0.41
N LEU A 246 -10.21 11.71 -0.36
CA LEU A 246 -8.92 12.41 -0.19
C LEU A 246 -8.13 12.49 -1.50
N PHE A 247 -8.81 12.82 -2.60
CA PHE A 247 -8.18 13.22 -3.85
C PHE A 247 -9.10 14.21 -4.56
N ASP A 248 -8.89 15.49 -4.27
CA ASP A 248 -9.17 16.62 -5.17
C ASP A 248 -8.60 17.89 -4.53
N LEU A 249 -7.29 18.10 -4.69
CA LEU A 249 -6.68 19.42 -4.53
C LEU A 249 -5.31 19.47 -5.20
N LEU A 250 -5.31 19.38 -6.53
CA LEU A 250 -4.22 19.82 -7.40
C LEU A 250 -4.80 20.22 -8.76
N ASN A 251 -5.54 21.32 -8.77
CA ASN A 251 -5.71 22.16 -9.94
C ASN A 251 -6.18 23.56 -9.48
N ASP A 252 -5.23 24.43 -9.13
CA ASP A 252 -5.21 25.87 -9.42
C ASP A 252 -4.18 26.59 -8.54
N LEU A 253 -3.36 27.42 -9.21
CA LEU A 253 -2.27 28.32 -8.77
C LEU A 253 -0.89 27.71 -8.49
#